data_AF-A0A484WTZ0-F1
#
_entry.id   AF-A0A484WTZ0-F1
#
_cell.length_a   1.000
_cell.length_b   1.000
_cell.length_c   1.000
_cell.angle_alpha   90.00
_cell.angle_beta   90.00
_cell.angle_gamma   90.00
#
_symmetry.space_group_name_H-M   'P 1'
#
loop_
_entity.id
_entity.type
_entity.pdbx_description
1 polymer ?
#
loop_
_entity_poly.entity_id
_entity_poly.type
_entity_poly.pdbx_seq_one_letter_code
_entity_poly.pdbx_strand_id
1 'polypeptide(L)'
;MRRSTGMRELLPPVAIRYMLRVVGLAIASEDVGNADPRAMQVAIAAWDCFTRVGPAEGERAIAQAIVYLACAPKSNAVYTGV
;
A
#
# COMPACT_ATOMS: atom_id res chain seq x y z
N MET A 1 9.59 29.00 2.87
CA MET A 1 9.76 27.56 3.22
C MET A 1 8.69 27.19 4.25
N ARG A 2 7.43 27.00 3.81
CA ARG A 2 6.26 26.79 4.68
C ARG A 2 6.09 25.29 4.87
N ARG A 3 6.37 24.77 6.08
CA ARG A 3 6.18 23.35 6.39
C ARG A 3 4.69 23.03 6.33
N SER A 4 4.35 22.04 5.53
CA SER A 4 3.02 21.46 5.36
C SER A 4 2.59 20.76 6.65
N THR A 5 2.08 21.54 7.61
CA THR A 5 1.51 21.02 8.87
C THR A 5 0.12 20.39 8.67
N GLY A 6 -0.46 20.42 7.47
CA GLY A 6 -1.84 20.01 7.20
C GLY A 6 -2.09 18.52 6.93
N MET A 7 -1.07 17.66 6.89
CA MET A 7 -1.25 16.22 6.59
C MET A 7 -1.21 15.31 7.83
N ARG A 8 -1.00 15.86 9.03
CA ARG A 8 -0.94 15.08 10.28
C ARG A 8 -2.33 14.70 10.84
N GLU A 9 -3.40 15.20 10.24
CA GLU A 9 -4.78 15.05 10.75
C GLU A 9 -5.69 14.23 9.84
N LEU A 10 -5.21 13.80 8.66
CA LEU A 10 -6.05 13.16 7.64
C LEU A 10 -6.35 11.68 7.90
N LEU A 11 -5.61 11.03 8.80
CA LEU A 11 -5.79 9.62 9.13
C LEU A 11 -5.51 9.43 10.62
N PRO A 12 -6.44 8.84 11.41
CA PRO A 12 -6.16 8.56 12.82
C PRO A 12 -4.88 7.71 12.92
N PRO A 13 -4.14 7.75 14.05
CA PRO A 13 -2.85 7.04 14.21
C PRO A 13 -2.93 5.52 13.94
N VAL A 14 -4.14 4.97 13.87
CA VAL A 14 -4.45 3.58 13.47
C VAL A 14 -4.80 3.39 11.99
N ALA A 15 -5.26 4.41 11.26
CA ALA A 15 -5.74 4.25 9.88
C ALA A 15 -4.61 3.96 8.88
N ILE A 16 -3.44 4.56 9.04
CA ILE A 16 -2.29 4.25 8.17
C ILE A 16 -1.82 2.80 8.36
N ARG A 17 -1.99 2.27 9.58
CA ARG A 17 -1.74 0.86 9.92
C ARG A 17 -2.81 -0.09 9.34
N TYR A 18 -4.01 0.40 9.05
CA TYR A 18 -5.06 -0.37 8.36
C TYR A 18 -4.93 -0.29 6.84
N MET A 19 -4.44 0.85 6.31
CA MET A 19 -4.33 1.12 4.88
C MET A 19 -3.42 0.13 4.13
N LEU A 20 -2.37 -0.41 4.74
CA LEU A 20 -1.62 -1.51 4.11
C LEU A 20 -2.07 -2.90 4.50
N ARG A 21 -2.53 -3.10 5.74
CA ARG A 21 -2.82 -4.45 6.23
C ARG A 21 -3.97 -5.09 5.48
N VAL A 22 -4.95 -4.28 5.05
CA VAL A 22 -6.13 -4.77 4.36
C VAL A 22 -6.18 -4.22 2.93
N VAL A 23 -6.00 -2.91 2.74
CA VAL A 23 -6.28 -2.29 1.43
C VAL A 23 -5.19 -2.59 0.39
N GLY A 24 -3.90 -2.45 0.73
CA GLY A 24 -2.81 -2.75 -0.21
C GLY A 24 -2.72 -4.23 -0.61
N LEU A 25 -2.96 -5.15 0.33
CA LEU A 25 -2.95 -6.59 0.07
C LEU A 25 -4.19 -7.05 -0.70
N ALA A 26 -5.37 -6.49 -0.39
CA ALA A 26 -6.61 -6.76 -1.13
C ALA A 26 -6.48 -6.32 -2.59
N ILE A 27 -6.00 -5.10 -2.85
CA ILE A 27 -5.79 -4.59 -4.22
C ILE A 27 -4.76 -5.45 -4.98
N ALA A 28 -3.70 -5.90 -4.30
CA ALA A 28 -2.69 -6.75 -4.93
C ALA A 28 -3.26 -8.11 -5.36
N SER A 29 -4.17 -8.73 -4.59
CA SER A 29 -4.79 -10.01 -4.95
C SER A 29 -6.01 -9.88 -5.87
N GLU A 30 -6.83 -8.85 -5.67
CA GLU A 30 -8.13 -8.66 -6.33
C GLU A 30 -8.00 -7.96 -7.68
N ASP A 31 -7.28 -6.83 -7.70
CA ASP A 31 -7.21 -5.97 -8.87
C ASP A 31 -5.98 -6.22 -9.75
N VAL A 32 -4.86 -6.66 -9.16
CA VAL A 32 -3.61 -6.93 -9.90
C VAL A 32 -3.44 -8.43 -10.16
N GLY A 33 -3.59 -9.26 -9.13
CA GLY A 33 -3.51 -10.70 -9.23
C GLY A 33 -2.22 -11.18 -9.93
N ASN A 34 -2.37 -12.14 -10.84
CA ASN A 34 -1.25 -12.70 -11.61
C ASN A 34 -0.79 -11.81 -12.78
N ALA A 35 -1.40 -10.66 -13.02
CA ALA A 35 -0.92 -9.74 -14.05
C ALA A 35 0.41 -9.07 -13.66
N ASP A 36 0.64 -8.86 -12.36
CA ASP A 36 1.98 -8.64 -11.80
C ASP A 36 2.10 -9.26 -10.40
N PRO A 37 2.59 -10.51 -10.28
CA PRO A 37 2.72 -11.21 -8.99
C PRO A 37 3.60 -10.49 -7.96
N ARG A 38 4.47 -9.56 -8.41
CA ARG A 38 5.35 -8.80 -7.53
C ARG A 38 4.59 -7.75 -6.71
N ALA A 39 3.37 -7.39 -7.11
CA ALA A 39 2.50 -6.47 -6.37
C ALA A 39 2.34 -6.86 -4.90
N MET A 40 2.22 -8.17 -4.63
CA MET A 40 2.15 -8.72 -3.27
C MET A 40 3.44 -8.43 -2.48
N GLN A 41 4.59 -8.65 -3.10
CA GLN A 41 5.89 -8.42 -2.45
C GLN A 41 6.14 -6.93 -2.20
N VAL A 42 5.74 -6.06 -3.12
CA VAL A 42 5.85 -4.59 -2.95
C VAL A 42 4.99 -4.12 -1.78
N ALA A 43 3.75 -4.62 -1.66
CA ALA A 43 2.89 -4.30 -0.53
C ALA A 43 3.48 -4.79 0.80
N ILE A 44 3.99 -6.02 0.86
CA ILE A 44 4.63 -6.56 2.08
C ILE A 44 5.90 -5.77 2.44
N ALA A 45 6.73 -5.41 1.48
CA ALA A 45 7.94 -4.64 1.73
C ALA A 45 7.63 -3.25 2.30
N ALA A 46 6.59 -2.58 1.80
CA ALA A 46 6.13 -1.31 2.34
C ALA A 46 5.59 -1.45 3.77
N TRP A 47 4.93 -2.58 4.09
CA TRP A 47 4.49 -2.90 5.45
C TRP A 47 5.66 -3.11 6.41
N ASP A 48 6.64 -3.89 5.98
CA ASP A 48 7.87 -4.13 6.75
C ASP A 48 8.63 -2.83 6.99
N CYS A 49 8.68 -1.93 6.00
CA CYS A 49 9.27 -0.61 6.18
C CYS A 49 8.53 0.20 7.25
N PHE A 50 7.19 0.25 7.19
CA PHE A 50 6.39 0.96 8.19
C PHE A 50 6.56 0.40 9.61
N THR A 51 6.57 -0.93 9.75
CA THR A 51 6.68 -1.58 11.06
C THR A 51 8.08 -1.49 11.66
N ARG A 52 9.13 -1.50 10.83
CA ARG A 52 10.53 -1.52 11.30
C ARG A 52 11.17 -0.14 11.39
N VAL A 53 10.86 0.76 10.46
CA VAL A 53 11.49 2.09 10.37
C VAL A 53 10.65 3.15 11.10
N GLY A 54 9.34 2.96 11.15
CA GLY A 54 8.40 3.86 11.82
C GLY A 54 7.65 4.79 10.86
N PRO A 55 6.83 5.71 11.40
CA PRO A 55 5.77 6.36 10.63
C PRO A 55 6.26 7.23 9.47
N ALA A 56 7.30 8.05 9.67
CA ALA A 56 7.71 9.05 8.67
C ALA A 56 8.24 8.44 7.36
N GLU A 57 9.06 7.39 7.46
CA GLU A 57 9.57 6.67 6.27
C GLU A 57 8.62 5.58 5.81
N GLY A 58 7.91 4.97 6.77
CA GLY A 58 6.84 4.02 6.49
C GLY A 58 5.82 4.62 5.55
N GLU A 59 5.23 5.76 5.89
CA GLU A 59 4.23 6.48 5.07
C GLU A 59 4.68 6.72 3.63
N ARG A 60 5.97 6.97 3.40
CA ARG A 60 6.53 7.12 2.05
C ARG A 60 6.59 5.79 1.31
N ALA A 61 7.01 4.72 1.99
CA ALA A 61 7.00 3.37 1.41
C ALA A 61 5.55 2.92 1.08
N ILE A 62 4.58 3.29 1.92
CA ILE A 62 3.15 3.10 1.64
C ILE A 62 2.74 3.82 0.37
N ALA A 63 3.04 5.11 0.27
CA ALA A 63 2.70 5.91 -0.91
C ALA A 63 3.32 5.33 -2.19
N GLN A 64 4.57 4.86 -2.12
CA GLN A 64 5.24 4.19 -3.23
C GLN A 64 4.50 2.91 -3.66
N ALA A 65 4.10 2.07 -2.69
CA ALA A 65 3.35 0.85 -3.00
C ALA A 65 1.97 1.16 -3.62
N ILE A 66 1.27 2.20 -3.16
CA ILE A 66 -0.01 2.62 -3.73
C ILE A 66 0.16 3.05 -5.19
N VAL A 67 1.16 3.88 -5.49
CA VAL A 67 1.44 4.31 -6.87
C VAL A 67 1.81 3.12 -7.74
N TYR A 68 2.61 2.17 -7.22
CA TYR A 68 2.93 0.93 -7.92
C TYR A 68 1.66 0.15 -8.28
N LEU A 69 0.79 -0.10 -7.30
CA LEU A 69 -0.46 -0.84 -7.51
C LEU A 69 -1.41 -0.09 -8.46
N ALA A 70 -1.42 1.23 -8.44
CA ALA A 70 -2.23 2.05 -9.36
C ALA A 70 -1.77 1.91 -10.82
N CYS A 71 -0.45 1.81 -11.05
CA CYS A 71 0.13 1.67 -12.38
C CYS A 71 0.31 0.22 -12.84
N ALA A 72 0.19 -0.76 -11.93
CA ALA A 72 0.36 -2.17 -12.25
C ALA A 72 -0.73 -2.67 -13.22
N PRO A 73 -0.41 -3.62 -14.12
CA PRO A 73 -1.39 -4.30 -14.96
C PRO A 73 -2.52 -4.91 -14.11
N LYS A 74 -3.77 -4.76 -14.55
CA LYS A 74 -4.95 -5.18 -13.79
C LYS A 74 -5.47 -6.53 -14.27
N SER A 75 -5.78 -7.42 -13.33
CA SER A 75 -6.44 -8.69 -13.61
C SER A 75 -7.16 -9.22 -12.38
N ASN A 76 -8.47 -9.42 -12.53
CA ASN A 76 -9.31 -10.06 -11.53
C ASN A 76 -9.45 -11.58 -11.76
N ALA A 77 -8.73 -12.17 -12.72
CA ALA A 77 -8.88 -13.58 -13.09
C ALA A 77 -8.54 -14.55 -11.94
N VAL A 78 -7.60 -14.15 -11.08
CA VAL A 78 -7.29 -14.92 -9.87
C VAL A 78 -8.45 -14.81 -8.88
N TYR A 79 -8.94 -13.60 -8.62
CA TYR A 79 -10.04 -13.37 -7.68
C TYR A 79 -11.35 -14.04 -8.08
N THR A 80 -11.70 -14.02 -9.38
CA THR A 80 -12.93 -14.66 -9.88
C THR A 80 -12.79 -16.18 -10.05
N GLY A 81 -11.56 -16.69 -10.07
CA GLY A 81 -11.26 -18.12 -10.22
C GLY A 81 -11.15 -18.89 -8.91
N VAL A 82 -11.20 -18.20 -7.75
CA VAL A 82 -11.25 -18.80 -6.40
C VAL A 82 -12.68 -18.71 -5.87
#